data_AF-A0A318HFS0-F1
#
_entry.id   AF-A0A318HFS0-F1
#
_cell.length_a   1.000
_cell.length_b   1.000
_cell.length_c   1.000
_cell.angle_alpha   90.00
_cell.angle_beta   90.00
_cell.angle_gamma   90.00
#
_symmetry.space_group_name_H-M   'P 1'
#
loop_
_entity.id
_entity.type
_entity.pdbx_description
1 polymer ?
#
loop_
_entity_poly.entity_id
_entity_poly.type
_entity_poly.pdbx_seq_one_letter_code
_entity_poly.pdbx_strand_id
1 'polypeptide(L)'
;MGAEDRFNRVGTKEGHQIFVAGLTHFAEQNRNARLTPIIGRIGAPLRVAVLGRDGVGRDTVRAALTRAGVTVTPDATAADVHALVIAEALKPEDRGQLAAADRPIVTVLNKADLAGLGDGGPLAQAHRRAADCRALTGVATVPMVALLAVVELDDELVSALRVLVTEPADLTSTDAFLDTGHSVWPELRRRLLAALDRFGIARAVLALGDGADAATVSEVLRRASQIDRVVEHIEAAGAPVRYRRIRSAIAELNSLAVQSGNERLAAFLSTDETVLSVMAAAVDVVEAAGATVDRGDDAAAHLRRAVHWRRYSRGPVDALHRSCGADIARGSLRLLGPAR
;
A
#
# COMPACT_ATOMS: atom_id res chain seq x y z
N MET A 1 -16.78 27.70 -11.35
CA MET A 1 -16.03 26.86 -10.39
C MET A 1 -14.60 26.74 -10.90
N GLY A 2 -13.66 27.43 -10.25
CA GLY A 2 -12.31 27.70 -10.77
C GLY A 2 -11.43 26.44 -10.88
N ALA A 3 -10.40 26.51 -11.72
CA ALA A 3 -9.37 25.46 -11.83
C ALA A 3 -8.60 25.25 -10.51
N GLU A 4 -8.50 26.30 -9.69
CA GLU A 4 -7.79 26.33 -8.39
C GLU A 4 -8.39 25.38 -7.32
N ASP A 5 -9.69 25.08 -7.37
CA ASP A 5 -10.35 24.20 -6.38
C ASP A 5 -10.37 22.72 -6.82
N ARG A 6 -9.89 22.43 -8.04
CA ARG A 6 -9.91 21.08 -8.63
C ARG A 6 -8.64 20.27 -8.36
N PHE A 7 -7.51 20.89 -8.04
CA PHE A 7 -6.25 20.16 -7.79
C PHE A 7 -5.98 19.91 -6.30
N ASN A 8 -6.52 20.75 -5.41
CA ASN A 8 -6.36 20.58 -3.96
C ASN A 8 -7.12 19.34 -3.41
N ARG A 9 -7.97 18.71 -4.24
CA ARG A 9 -8.83 17.53 -3.95
C ARG A 9 -8.56 16.35 -4.89
N VAL A 10 -7.38 16.27 -5.51
CA VAL A 10 -7.01 15.08 -6.30
C VAL A 10 -5.69 14.52 -5.79
N GLY A 11 -5.74 13.88 -4.64
CA GLY A 11 -4.85 12.77 -4.31
C GLY A 11 -4.86 11.73 -5.42
N THR A 12 -3.77 11.00 -5.59
CA THR A 12 -3.55 10.17 -6.77
C THR A 12 -4.52 8.99 -6.90
N LYS A 13 -5.02 8.45 -5.77
CA LYS A 13 -6.15 7.51 -5.73
C LYS A 13 -7.47 8.13 -6.22
N GLU A 14 -7.65 9.44 -6.03
CA GLU A 14 -8.87 10.15 -6.43
C GLU A 14 -8.94 10.29 -7.96
N GLY A 15 -7.82 10.50 -8.67
CA GLY A 15 -7.82 10.61 -10.14
C GLY A 15 -8.35 9.35 -10.85
N HIS A 16 -7.95 8.17 -10.38
CA HIS A 16 -8.47 6.91 -10.92
C HIS A 16 -9.97 6.73 -10.63
N GLN A 17 -10.40 7.04 -9.41
CA GLN A 17 -11.80 6.93 -8.99
C GLN A 17 -12.68 7.92 -9.77
N ILE A 18 -12.19 9.14 -10.00
CA ILE A 18 -12.84 10.17 -10.81
C ILE A 18 -13.05 9.67 -12.24
N PHE A 19 -12.02 9.11 -12.89
CA PHE A 19 -12.17 8.57 -14.25
C PHE A 19 -13.21 7.43 -14.32
N VAL A 20 -13.17 6.49 -13.37
CA VAL A 20 -14.12 5.38 -13.30
C VAL A 20 -15.55 5.91 -13.08
N ALA A 21 -15.73 6.88 -12.18
CA ALA A 21 -17.03 7.50 -11.91
C ALA A 21 -17.56 8.26 -13.15
N GLY A 22 -16.72 9.06 -13.81
CA GLY A 22 -17.07 9.79 -15.03
C GLY A 22 -17.45 8.85 -16.18
N LEU A 23 -16.70 7.76 -16.37
CA LEU A 23 -17.00 6.76 -17.40
C LEU A 23 -18.28 5.97 -17.08
N THR A 24 -18.53 5.68 -15.80
CA THR A 24 -19.76 5.04 -15.33
C THR A 24 -20.97 5.92 -15.62
N HIS A 25 -20.89 7.19 -15.25
CA HIS A 25 -21.94 8.18 -15.53
C HIS A 25 -22.20 8.31 -17.04
N PHE A 26 -21.13 8.38 -17.85
CA PHE A 26 -21.26 8.41 -19.31
C PHE A 26 -21.96 7.17 -19.86
N ALA A 27 -21.61 5.97 -19.36
CA ALA A 27 -22.19 4.72 -19.79
C ALA A 27 -23.69 4.61 -19.47
N GLU A 28 -24.10 5.08 -18.29
CA GLU A 28 -25.50 5.14 -17.87
C GLU A 28 -26.31 6.11 -18.73
N GLN A 29 -25.82 7.33 -18.92
CA GLN A 29 -26.49 8.36 -19.73
C GLN A 29 -26.69 7.94 -21.18
N ASN A 30 -25.72 7.22 -21.76
CA ASN A 30 -25.74 6.82 -23.16
C ASN A 30 -26.20 5.35 -23.36
N ARG A 31 -26.64 4.67 -22.29
CA ARG A 31 -27.10 3.27 -22.26
C ARG A 31 -26.18 2.30 -23.02
N ASN A 32 -24.87 2.46 -22.87
CA ASN A 32 -23.89 1.69 -23.62
C ASN A 32 -23.32 0.52 -22.80
N ALA A 33 -23.99 -0.64 -22.88
CA ALA A 33 -23.61 -1.85 -22.14
C ALA A 33 -22.21 -2.40 -22.49
N ARG A 34 -21.61 -1.99 -23.62
CA ARG A 34 -20.24 -2.40 -24.00
C ARG A 34 -19.18 -1.78 -23.08
N LEU A 35 -19.52 -0.70 -22.38
CA LEU A 35 -18.61 0.00 -21.46
C LEU A 35 -18.52 -0.68 -20.09
N THR A 36 -19.57 -1.39 -19.66
CA THR A 36 -19.62 -2.08 -18.36
C THR A 36 -18.43 -3.02 -18.08
N PRO A 37 -18.04 -3.94 -19.00
CA PRO A 37 -16.88 -4.79 -18.74
C PRO A 37 -15.56 -4.01 -18.65
N ILE A 38 -15.44 -2.89 -19.38
CA ILE A 38 -14.25 -2.02 -19.35
C ILE A 38 -14.17 -1.30 -18.01
N ILE A 39 -15.28 -0.69 -17.59
CA ILE A 39 -15.43 -0.03 -16.28
C ILE A 39 -15.11 -1.00 -15.15
N GLY A 40 -15.67 -2.21 -15.20
CA GLY A 40 -15.42 -3.25 -14.20
C GLY A 40 -13.94 -3.65 -14.10
N ARG A 41 -13.24 -3.78 -15.24
CA ARG A 41 -11.80 -4.07 -15.25
C ARG A 41 -10.94 -2.93 -14.72
N ILE A 42 -11.26 -1.68 -15.08
CA ILE A 42 -10.50 -0.52 -14.60
C ILE A 42 -10.71 -0.35 -13.10
N GLY A 43 -11.97 -0.38 -12.64
CA GLY A 43 -12.34 -0.13 -11.25
C GLY A 43 -12.12 -1.30 -10.29
N ALA A 44 -11.73 -2.48 -10.80
CA ALA A 44 -11.42 -3.62 -9.95
C ALA A 44 -10.25 -3.30 -9.00
N PRO A 45 -10.35 -3.61 -7.69
CA PRO A 45 -9.26 -3.41 -6.76
C PRO A 45 -8.04 -4.25 -7.14
N LEU A 46 -6.86 -3.84 -6.67
CA LEU A 46 -5.67 -4.67 -6.80
C LEU A 46 -5.78 -5.90 -5.92
N ARG A 47 -5.57 -7.07 -6.51
CA ARG A 47 -5.58 -8.35 -5.80
C ARG A 47 -4.16 -8.70 -5.36
N VAL A 48 -3.98 -9.07 -4.10
CA VAL A 48 -2.68 -9.44 -3.54
C VAL A 48 -2.68 -10.90 -3.16
N ALA A 49 -1.67 -11.67 -3.55
CA ALA A 49 -1.44 -13.00 -3.00
C ALA A 49 -0.32 -12.95 -1.97
N VAL A 50 -0.56 -13.54 -0.79
CA VAL A 50 0.43 -13.67 0.27
C VAL A 50 1.13 -15.02 0.12
N LEU A 51 2.43 -14.96 -0.18
CA LEU A 51 3.31 -16.10 -0.39
C LEU A 51 4.27 -16.25 0.79
N GLY A 52 4.96 -17.38 0.87
CA GLY A 52 5.97 -17.63 1.90
C GLY A 52 5.97 -19.07 2.38
N ARG A 53 7.05 -19.44 3.08
CA ARG A 53 7.24 -20.79 3.65
C ARG A 53 6.32 -21.02 4.86
N ASP A 54 6.20 -22.27 5.27
CA ASP A 54 5.52 -22.59 6.52
C ASP A 54 6.25 -21.97 7.72
N GLY A 55 5.47 -21.51 8.70
CA GLY A 55 5.99 -20.91 9.93
C GLY A 55 6.38 -19.42 9.86
N VAL A 56 6.36 -18.78 8.68
CA VAL A 56 6.67 -17.33 8.54
C VAL A 56 5.53 -16.40 8.96
N GLY A 57 4.34 -16.95 9.27
CA GLY A 57 3.16 -16.19 9.66
C GLY A 57 2.31 -15.68 8.49
N ARG A 58 2.28 -16.41 7.38
CA ARG A 58 1.56 -16.06 6.14
C ARG A 58 0.06 -15.78 6.37
N ASP A 59 -0.59 -16.58 7.21
CA ASP A 59 -2.03 -16.42 7.49
C ASP A 59 -2.31 -15.18 8.35
N THR A 60 -1.44 -14.88 9.31
CA THR A 60 -1.51 -13.65 10.10
C THR A 60 -1.30 -12.41 9.23
N VAL A 61 -0.33 -12.44 8.31
CA VAL A 61 -0.12 -11.36 7.34
C VAL A 61 -1.33 -11.20 6.42
N ARG A 62 -1.93 -12.30 5.93
CA ARG A 62 -3.17 -12.26 5.14
C ARG A 62 -4.29 -11.57 5.92
N ALA A 63 -4.53 -11.97 7.16
CA ALA A 63 -5.55 -11.36 8.01
C ALA A 63 -5.29 -9.86 8.25
N ALA A 64 -4.03 -9.49 8.52
CA ALA A 64 -3.63 -8.10 8.71
C ALA A 64 -3.88 -7.23 7.47
N LEU A 65 -3.50 -7.73 6.29
CA LEU A 65 -3.74 -7.05 5.02
C LEU A 65 -5.24 -6.90 4.72
N THR A 66 -6.03 -7.95 4.92
CA THR A 66 -7.48 -7.90 4.74
C THR A 66 -8.12 -6.86 5.68
N ARG A 67 -7.72 -6.83 6.96
CA ARG A 67 -8.21 -5.85 7.94
C ARG A 67 -7.79 -4.42 7.57
N ALA A 68 -6.66 -4.25 6.90
CA ALA A 68 -6.21 -2.97 6.36
C ALA A 68 -6.90 -2.57 5.03
N GLY A 69 -7.86 -3.37 4.55
CA GLY A 69 -8.62 -3.08 3.33
C GLY A 69 -7.96 -3.55 2.03
N VAL A 70 -6.89 -4.34 2.11
CA VAL A 70 -6.25 -4.93 0.92
C VAL A 70 -7.08 -6.13 0.44
N THR A 71 -7.36 -6.18 -0.86
CA THR A 71 -8.07 -7.34 -1.45
C THR A 71 -7.10 -8.51 -1.59
N VAL A 72 -7.08 -9.41 -0.61
CA VAL A 72 -6.24 -10.60 -0.63
C VAL A 72 -6.93 -11.77 -1.36
N THR A 73 -6.20 -12.44 -2.25
CA THR A 73 -6.66 -13.62 -2.98
C THR A 73 -5.83 -14.85 -2.61
N PRO A 74 -6.45 -16.05 -2.46
CA PRO A 74 -5.70 -17.30 -2.30
C PRO A 74 -5.06 -17.76 -3.62
N ASP A 75 -5.60 -17.34 -4.77
CA ASP A 75 -5.06 -17.69 -6.09
C ASP A 75 -3.92 -16.73 -6.47
N ALA A 76 -2.68 -17.24 -6.36
CA ALA A 76 -1.47 -16.51 -6.72
C ALA A 76 -1.39 -16.17 -8.22
N THR A 77 -2.03 -16.98 -9.08
CA THR A 77 -2.06 -16.78 -10.53
C THR A 77 -3.10 -15.76 -10.96
N ALA A 78 -4.04 -15.40 -10.09
CA ALA A 78 -4.97 -14.29 -10.29
C ALA A 78 -4.50 -12.97 -9.65
N ALA A 79 -3.49 -12.98 -8.78
CA ALA A 79 -3.03 -11.79 -8.07
C ALA A 79 -2.34 -10.76 -8.98
N ASP A 80 -2.51 -9.48 -8.69
CA ASP A 80 -1.81 -8.40 -9.40
C ASP A 80 -0.43 -8.11 -8.79
N VAL A 81 -0.30 -8.34 -7.48
CA VAL A 81 0.93 -8.14 -6.70
C VAL A 81 1.13 -9.34 -5.78
N HIS A 82 2.38 -9.77 -5.60
CA HIS A 82 2.74 -10.78 -4.60
C HIS A 82 3.34 -10.12 -3.36
N ALA A 83 2.88 -10.52 -2.18
CA ALA A 83 3.49 -10.20 -0.90
C ALA A 83 4.22 -11.44 -0.39
N LEU A 84 5.53 -11.49 -0.56
CA LEU A 84 6.36 -12.60 -0.10
C LEU A 84 6.74 -12.42 1.36
N VAL A 85 6.23 -13.28 2.23
CA VAL A 85 6.51 -13.23 3.67
C VAL A 85 7.75 -14.06 3.97
N ILE A 86 8.73 -13.42 4.60
CA ILE A 86 9.91 -14.06 5.19
C ILE A 86 9.94 -13.77 6.68
N ALA A 87 10.68 -14.58 7.43
CA ALA A 87 10.93 -14.35 8.85
C ALA A 87 12.42 -14.56 9.14
N GLU A 88 12.97 -13.74 10.03
CA GLU A 88 14.37 -13.76 10.50
C GLU A 88 15.42 -13.43 9.43
N ALA A 89 15.49 -14.22 8.35
CA ALA A 89 16.48 -14.13 7.28
C ALA A 89 15.93 -14.65 5.95
N LEU A 90 16.48 -14.15 4.84
CA LEU A 90 16.18 -14.59 3.49
C LEU A 90 16.77 -15.99 3.23
N LYS A 91 15.91 -17.00 3.06
CA LYS A 91 16.30 -18.40 2.77
C LYS A 91 16.41 -18.66 1.26
N PRO A 92 17.03 -19.78 0.82
CA PRO A 92 17.16 -20.11 -0.59
C PRO A 92 15.82 -20.24 -1.33
N GLU A 93 14.80 -20.79 -0.68
CA GLU A 93 13.46 -20.95 -1.27
C GLU A 93 12.80 -19.59 -1.50
N ASP A 94 13.00 -18.64 -0.58
CA ASP A 94 12.51 -17.27 -0.71
C ASP A 94 13.17 -16.58 -1.93
N ARG A 95 14.48 -16.81 -2.15
CA ARG A 95 15.18 -16.33 -3.36
C ARG A 95 14.64 -16.98 -4.63
N GLY A 96 14.31 -18.27 -4.58
CA GLY A 96 13.69 -18.98 -5.70
C GLY A 96 12.35 -18.34 -6.10
N GLN A 97 11.52 -17.98 -5.11
CA GLN A 97 10.25 -17.29 -5.35
C GLN A 97 10.45 -15.88 -5.94
N LEU A 98 11.44 -15.13 -5.44
CA LEU A 98 11.78 -13.81 -6.00
C LEU A 98 12.29 -13.92 -7.45
N ALA A 99 13.14 -14.89 -7.74
CA ALA A 99 13.69 -15.09 -9.08
C ALA A 99 12.64 -15.57 -10.09
N ALA A 100 11.64 -16.32 -9.64
CA ALA A 100 10.53 -16.81 -10.47
C ALA A 100 9.37 -15.82 -10.61
N ALA A 101 9.42 -14.66 -9.95
CA ALA A 101 8.31 -13.71 -9.93
C ALA A 101 8.05 -13.15 -11.35
N ASP A 102 6.84 -13.36 -11.85
CA ASP A 102 6.34 -12.83 -13.12
C ASP A 102 5.56 -11.52 -12.94
N ARG A 103 5.43 -11.05 -11.69
CA ARG A 103 4.57 -9.94 -11.26
C ARG A 103 5.31 -9.07 -10.25
N PRO A 104 4.84 -7.82 -10.03
CA PRO A 104 5.36 -6.99 -8.96
C PRO A 104 5.29 -7.74 -7.62
N ILE A 105 6.41 -7.75 -6.91
CA ILE A 105 6.57 -8.46 -5.65
C ILE A 105 7.12 -7.51 -4.59
N VAL A 106 6.59 -7.61 -3.37
CA VAL A 106 7.07 -6.91 -2.17
C VAL A 106 7.40 -7.97 -1.14
N THR A 107 8.55 -7.85 -0.49
CA THR A 107 8.93 -8.74 0.61
C THR A 107 8.49 -8.14 1.94
N VAL A 108 7.82 -8.95 2.75
CA VAL A 108 7.41 -8.63 4.12
C VAL A 108 8.30 -9.42 5.07
N LEU A 109 9.18 -8.73 5.80
CA LEU A 109 9.97 -9.31 6.88
C LEU A 109 9.11 -9.35 8.14
N ASN A 110 8.32 -10.41 8.28
CA ASN A 110 7.42 -10.59 9.40
C ASN A 110 8.17 -11.05 10.67
N LYS A 111 7.50 -10.92 11.82
CA LYS A 111 8.06 -11.16 13.16
C LYS A 111 9.24 -10.23 13.46
N ALA A 112 9.09 -8.96 13.06
CA ALA A 112 10.12 -7.93 13.21
C ALA A 112 10.51 -7.68 14.69
N ASP A 113 9.59 -7.97 15.61
CA ASP A 113 9.77 -7.97 17.05
C ASP A 113 10.81 -9.02 17.53
N LEU A 114 11.09 -10.05 16.72
CA LEU A 114 12.07 -11.09 17.02
C LEU A 114 13.44 -10.85 16.37
N ALA A 115 13.68 -9.67 15.76
CA ALA A 115 14.93 -9.38 15.06
C ALA A 115 16.17 -9.25 15.98
N GLY A 116 16.00 -9.38 17.31
CA GLY A 116 17.08 -9.43 18.30
C GLY A 116 17.24 -8.13 19.10
N LEU A 117 18.13 -8.19 20.10
CA LEU A 117 18.52 -7.06 20.95
C LEU A 117 19.69 -6.33 20.32
N GLY A 118 19.55 -5.02 20.12
CA GLY A 118 20.58 -4.13 19.60
C GLY A 118 20.15 -2.67 19.74
N ASP A 119 21.04 -1.75 19.38
CA ASP A 119 20.78 -0.31 19.51
C ASP A 119 19.51 0.09 18.74
N GLY A 120 18.57 0.70 19.47
CA GLY A 120 17.27 1.13 18.96
C GLY A 120 16.14 0.09 19.05
N GLY A 121 16.42 -1.10 19.61
CA GLY A 121 15.43 -2.16 19.83
C GLY A 121 15.07 -2.99 18.59
N PRO A 122 14.14 -3.96 18.72
CA PRO A 122 13.89 -4.97 17.68
C PRO A 122 13.47 -4.39 16.32
N LEU A 123 12.60 -3.37 16.31
CA LEU A 123 12.14 -2.76 15.06
C LEU A 123 13.26 -2.05 14.30
N ALA A 124 14.19 -1.38 14.98
CA ALA A 124 15.34 -0.76 14.35
C ALA A 124 16.24 -1.82 13.68
N GLN A 125 16.44 -2.95 14.37
CA GLN A 125 17.20 -4.08 13.81
C GLN A 125 16.48 -4.72 12.61
N ALA A 126 15.15 -4.87 12.68
CA ALA A 126 14.37 -5.38 11.56
C ALA A 126 14.45 -4.45 10.33
N HIS A 127 14.45 -3.13 10.54
CA HIS A 127 14.66 -2.16 9.45
C HIS A 127 16.04 -2.31 8.79
N ARG A 128 17.10 -2.48 9.57
CA ARG A 128 18.45 -2.76 9.02
C ARG A 128 18.45 -4.04 8.19
N ARG A 129 17.91 -5.14 8.73
CA ARG A 129 17.81 -6.42 8.01
C ARG A 129 16.98 -6.32 6.72
N ALA A 130 15.89 -5.55 6.75
CA ALA A 130 15.08 -5.31 5.57
C ALA A 130 15.85 -4.51 4.50
N ALA A 131 16.63 -3.50 4.91
CA ALA A 131 17.51 -2.77 4.00
C ALA A 131 18.57 -3.68 3.37
N ASP A 132 19.20 -4.55 4.16
CA ASP A 132 20.18 -5.54 3.66
C ASP A 132 19.53 -6.52 2.67
N CYS A 133 18.33 -7.03 2.99
CA CYS A 133 17.57 -7.90 2.08
C CYS A 133 17.22 -7.19 0.77
N ARG A 134 16.82 -5.91 0.83
CA ARG A 134 16.56 -5.10 -0.36
C ARG A 134 17.83 -4.88 -1.18
N ALA A 135 18.97 -4.61 -0.54
CA ALA A 135 20.25 -4.43 -1.23
C ALA A 135 20.67 -5.72 -1.97
N LEU A 136 20.41 -6.88 -1.37
CA LEU A 136 20.75 -8.18 -1.96
C LEU A 136 19.81 -8.61 -3.09
N THR A 137 18.53 -8.26 -3.03
CA THR A 137 17.51 -8.78 -3.96
C THR A 137 17.03 -7.75 -4.98
N GLY A 138 17.25 -6.46 -4.73
CA GLY A 138 16.63 -5.36 -5.48
C GLY A 138 15.14 -5.17 -5.18
N VAL A 139 14.53 -6.03 -4.37
CA VAL A 139 13.09 -6.01 -4.07
C VAL A 139 12.83 -5.27 -2.77
N ALA A 140 11.80 -4.41 -2.79
CA ALA A 140 11.38 -3.68 -1.59
C ALA A 140 11.06 -4.66 -0.46
N THR A 141 11.74 -4.49 0.68
CA THR A 141 11.55 -5.33 1.88
C THR A 141 11.08 -4.45 3.03
N VAL A 142 9.97 -4.81 3.67
CA VAL A 142 9.34 -4.01 4.74
C VAL A 142 9.17 -4.87 5.99
N PRO A 143 9.66 -4.44 7.16
CA PRO A 143 9.38 -5.12 8.42
C PRO A 143 7.91 -5.06 8.81
N MET A 144 7.43 -6.12 9.46
CA MET A 144 6.07 -6.19 9.99
C MET A 144 6.02 -7.00 11.28
N VAL A 145 5.16 -6.61 12.21
CA VAL A 145 4.72 -7.44 13.34
C VAL A 145 3.25 -7.74 13.13
N ALA A 146 2.96 -8.78 12.32
CA ALA A 146 1.60 -9.01 11.85
C ALA A 146 0.59 -9.29 12.98
N LEU A 147 1.05 -9.87 14.08
CA LEU A 147 0.23 -10.14 15.26
C LEU A 147 -0.42 -8.85 15.81
N LEU A 148 0.34 -7.76 15.88
CA LEU A 148 -0.17 -6.47 16.38
C LEU A 148 -1.12 -5.76 15.40
N ALA A 149 -1.13 -6.16 14.12
CA ALA A 149 -2.04 -5.59 13.13
C ALA A 149 -3.45 -6.19 13.20
N VAL A 150 -3.59 -7.40 13.77
CA VAL A 150 -4.86 -8.14 13.84
C VAL A 150 -5.45 -8.19 15.25
N VAL A 151 -4.73 -7.68 16.25
CA VAL A 151 -5.17 -7.74 17.63
C VAL A 151 -6.46 -6.94 17.86
N GLU A 152 -7.36 -7.53 18.62
CA GLU A 152 -8.54 -6.88 19.18
C GLU A 152 -8.44 -7.00 20.70
N LEU A 153 -8.47 -5.85 21.38
CA LEU A 153 -8.39 -5.78 22.83
C LEU A 153 -9.80 -5.63 23.40
N ASP A 154 -10.31 -6.68 24.02
CA ASP A 154 -11.53 -6.61 24.83
C ASP A 154 -11.26 -5.96 26.20
N ASP A 155 -12.33 -5.64 26.91
CA ASP A 155 -12.26 -4.95 28.21
C ASP A 155 -11.48 -5.75 29.28
N GLU A 156 -11.49 -7.09 29.20
CA GLU A 156 -10.74 -7.94 30.13
C GLU A 156 -9.24 -7.86 29.89
N LEU A 157 -8.81 -7.90 28.62
CA LEU A 157 -7.41 -7.75 28.24
C LEU A 157 -6.90 -6.34 28.58
N VAL A 158 -7.70 -5.31 28.33
CA VAL A 158 -7.36 -3.93 28.72
C VAL A 158 -7.22 -3.81 30.25
N SER A 159 -8.15 -4.41 31.00
CA SER A 159 -8.08 -4.41 32.46
C SER A 159 -6.84 -5.15 32.98
N ALA A 160 -6.50 -6.30 32.40
CA ALA A 160 -5.28 -7.04 32.72
C ALA A 160 -4.01 -6.22 32.41
N LEU A 161 -3.96 -5.54 31.26
CA LEU A 161 -2.85 -4.65 30.90
C LEU A 161 -2.71 -3.48 31.88
N ARG A 162 -3.82 -2.93 32.40
CA ARG A 162 -3.78 -1.89 33.44
C ARG A 162 -3.22 -2.40 34.76
N VAL A 163 -3.53 -3.63 35.16
CA VAL A 163 -2.90 -4.26 36.33
C VAL A 163 -1.38 -4.36 36.12
N LEU A 164 -0.93 -4.72 34.92
CA LEU A 164 0.51 -4.79 34.58
C LEU A 164 1.24 -3.45 34.63
N VAL A 165 0.53 -2.31 34.57
CA VAL A 165 1.12 -0.99 34.78
C VAL A 165 1.49 -0.78 36.26
N THR A 166 0.63 -1.20 37.18
CA THR A 166 0.82 -1.01 38.63
C THR A 166 1.60 -2.15 39.29
N GLU A 167 1.50 -3.36 38.74
CA GLU A 167 2.17 -4.57 39.18
C GLU A 167 2.90 -5.16 37.96
N PRO A 168 4.18 -4.81 37.73
CA PRO A 168 4.90 -5.30 36.56
C PRO A 168 5.16 -6.81 36.62
N ALA A 169 4.85 -7.52 35.54
CA ALA A 169 5.19 -8.94 35.37
C ALA A 169 6.58 -9.15 34.76
N ASP A 170 7.13 -10.35 34.93
CA ASP A 170 8.37 -10.75 34.26
C ASP A 170 8.11 -11.03 32.77
N LEU A 171 8.65 -10.17 31.89
CA LEU A 171 8.55 -10.30 30.42
C LEU A 171 9.85 -10.80 29.77
N THR A 172 10.80 -11.33 30.55
CA THR A 172 12.09 -11.83 30.03
C THR A 172 11.92 -13.05 29.12
N SER A 173 10.93 -13.91 29.39
CA SER A 173 10.53 -15.04 28.56
C SER A 173 9.01 -15.27 28.63
N THR A 174 8.47 -16.12 27.74
CA THR A 174 7.05 -16.51 27.78
C THR A 174 6.74 -17.28 29.05
N ASP A 175 7.64 -18.17 29.44
CA ASP A 175 7.45 -19.06 30.60
C ASP A 175 7.54 -18.24 31.90
N ALA A 176 8.49 -17.31 31.99
CA ALA A 176 8.58 -16.41 33.15
C ALA A 176 7.31 -15.57 33.34
N PHE A 177 6.71 -15.10 32.23
CA PHE A 177 5.45 -14.36 32.28
C PHE A 177 4.27 -15.22 32.75
N LEU A 178 4.28 -16.52 32.44
CA LEU A 178 3.18 -17.44 32.78
C LEU A 178 3.31 -18.07 34.17
N ASP A 179 4.54 -18.38 34.60
CA ASP A 179 4.82 -19.21 35.77
C ASP A 179 5.02 -18.38 37.04
N THR A 180 5.43 -17.12 36.91
CA THR A 180 5.59 -16.22 38.07
C THR A 180 4.24 -15.94 38.73
N GLY A 181 4.15 -15.88 40.07
CA GLY A 181 2.92 -15.48 40.76
C GLY A 181 2.55 -14.02 40.44
N HIS A 182 1.30 -13.77 40.05
CA HIS A 182 0.82 -12.43 39.66
C HIS A 182 -0.68 -12.27 39.92
N SER A 183 -1.15 -11.05 40.17
CA SER A 183 -2.58 -10.74 40.34
C SER A 183 -3.40 -10.89 39.05
N VAL A 184 -2.75 -11.00 37.88
CA VAL A 184 -3.43 -11.24 36.61
C VAL A 184 -3.57 -12.74 36.45
N TRP A 185 -4.80 -13.19 36.24
CA TRP A 185 -5.13 -14.61 36.21
C TRP A 185 -4.34 -15.33 35.10
N PRO A 186 -3.87 -16.57 35.34
CA PRO A 186 -3.07 -17.31 34.35
C PRO A 186 -3.73 -17.42 32.96
N GLU A 187 -5.05 -17.53 32.92
CA GLU A 187 -5.81 -17.55 31.66
C GLU A 187 -5.68 -16.24 30.87
N LEU A 188 -5.80 -15.10 31.54
CA LEU A 188 -5.64 -13.78 30.92
C LEU A 188 -4.19 -13.56 30.47
N ARG A 189 -3.21 -14.03 31.24
CA ARG A 189 -1.79 -13.98 30.81
C ARG A 189 -1.54 -14.81 29.53
N ARG A 190 -2.12 -16.01 29.43
CA ARG A 190 -2.06 -16.84 28.22
C ARG A 190 -2.75 -16.16 27.03
N ARG A 191 -3.93 -15.56 27.23
CA ARG A 191 -4.62 -14.77 26.19
C ARG A 191 -3.81 -13.54 25.76
N LEU A 192 -3.20 -12.81 26.70
CA LEU A 192 -2.34 -11.67 26.39
C LEU A 192 -1.13 -12.09 25.55
N LEU A 193 -0.44 -13.17 25.91
CA LEU A 193 0.66 -13.69 25.10
C LEU A 193 0.21 -14.14 23.71
N ALA A 194 -0.92 -14.82 23.61
CA ALA A 194 -1.46 -15.26 22.32
C ALA A 194 -1.84 -14.07 21.41
N ALA A 195 -2.38 -12.99 21.99
CA ALA A 195 -2.87 -11.83 21.26
C ALA A 195 -1.79 -10.80 20.90
N LEU A 196 -0.80 -10.61 21.77
CA LEU A 196 0.17 -9.51 21.68
C LEU A 196 1.62 -9.97 21.66
N ASP A 197 1.91 -11.17 22.16
CA ASP A 197 3.24 -11.59 22.62
C ASP A 197 3.87 -10.58 23.62
N ARG A 198 5.07 -10.88 24.11
CA ARG A 198 5.79 -10.04 25.08
C ARG A 198 6.06 -8.64 24.55
N PHE A 199 6.40 -8.52 23.27
CA PHE A 199 6.65 -7.23 22.65
C PHE A 199 5.39 -6.36 22.66
N GLY A 200 4.24 -6.89 22.25
CA GLY A 200 2.98 -6.16 22.26
C GLY A 200 2.51 -5.81 23.67
N ILE A 201 2.66 -6.72 24.64
CA ILE A 201 2.35 -6.46 26.05
C ILE A 201 3.19 -5.29 26.56
N ALA A 202 4.51 -5.32 26.37
CA ALA A 202 5.39 -4.23 26.79
C ALA A 202 4.99 -2.88 26.17
N ARG A 203 4.65 -2.86 24.86
CA ARG A 203 4.20 -1.64 24.18
C ARG A 203 2.86 -1.11 24.73
N ALA A 204 1.91 -2.00 25.00
CA ALA A 204 0.62 -1.63 25.54
C ALA A 204 0.71 -1.12 26.98
N VAL A 205 1.50 -1.79 27.83
CA VAL A 205 1.76 -1.37 29.22
C VAL A 205 2.43 0.01 29.27
N LEU A 206 3.45 0.24 28.43
CA LEU A 206 4.10 1.56 28.35
C LEU A 206 3.10 2.66 27.95
N ALA A 207 2.28 2.44 26.92
CA ALA A 207 1.29 3.42 26.49
C ALA A 207 0.25 3.72 27.57
N LEU A 208 -0.27 2.69 28.27
CA LEU A 208 -1.20 2.87 29.39
C LEU A 208 -0.54 3.59 30.58
N GLY A 209 0.73 3.30 30.86
CA GLY A 209 1.52 4.00 31.88
C GLY A 209 1.69 5.49 31.58
N ASP A 210 1.77 5.86 30.30
CA ASP A 210 1.78 7.25 29.82
C ASP A 210 0.39 7.91 29.79
N GLY A 211 -0.66 7.22 30.26
CA GLY A 211 -2.02 7.74 30.37
C GLY A 211 -2.90 7.52 29.13
N ALA A 212 -2.50 6.66 28.19
CA ALA A 212 -3.32 6.32 27.02
C ALA A 212 -4.61 5.58 27.41
N ASP A 213 -5.67 5.78 26.62
CA ASP A 213 -6.87 4.94 26.68
C ASP A 213 -6.77 3.72 25.74
N ALA A 214 -7.80 2.86 25.75
CA ALA A 214 -7.80 1.62 24.95
C ALA A 214 -7.75 1.87 23.43
N ALA A 215 -8.39 2.94 22.95
CA ALA A 215 -8.35 3.31 21.54
C ALA A 215 -6.94 3.75 21.13
N THR A 216 -6.31 4.59 21.95
CA THR A 216 -4.92 5.05 21.74
C THR A 216 -3.92 3.89 21.81
N VAL A 217 -4.11 2.93 22.72
CA VAL A 217 -3.29 1.69 22.75
C VAL A 217 -3.42 0.92 21.43
N SER A 218 -4.65 0.77 20.92
CA SER A 218 -4.89 0.09 19.64
C SER A 218 -4.17 0.79 18.48
N GLU A 219 -4.16 2.13 18.45
CA GLU A 219 -3.39 2.91 17.47
C GLU A 219 -1.88 2.73 17.61
N VAL A 220 -1.37 2.69 18.86
CA VAL A 220 0.06 2.44 19.13
C VAL A 220 0.48 1.06 18.65
N LEU A 221 -0.34 0.04 18.88
CA LEU A 221 -0.10 -1.33 18.42
C LEU A 221 -0.16 -1.42 16.89
N ARG A 222 -1.15 -0.78 16.26
CA ARG A 222 -1.23 -0.69 14.79
C ARG A 222 0.02 -0.02 14.22
N ARG A 223 0.49 1.08 14.81
CA ARG A 223 1.73 1.74 14.38
C ARG A 223 2.95 0.84 14.57
N ALA A 224 3.04 0.14 15.70
CA ALA A 224 4.12 -0.81 15.98
C ALA A 224 4.12 -2.02 15.02
N SER A 225 2.95 -2.41 14.51
CA SER A 225 2.81 -3.51 13.53
C SER A 225 3.45 -3.20 12.17
N GLN A 226 3.64 -1.91 11.84
CA GLN A 226 4.11 -1.42 10.54
C GLN A 226 3.20 -1.79 9.34
N ILE A 227 1.96 -2.21 9.57
CA ILE A 227 0.99 -2.57 8.51
C ILE A 227 0.83 -1.46 7.46
N ASP A 228 0.74 -0.20 7.89
CA ASP A 228 0.51 0.92 6.97
C ASP A 228 1.66 1.09 5.97
N ARG A 229 2.90 0.85 6.40
CA ARG A 229 4.08 0.85 5.51
C ARG A 229 4.06 -0.33 4.55
N VAL A 230 3.60 -1.49 4.98
CA VAL A 230 3.44 -2.66 4.10
C VAL A 230 2.40 -2.36 3.02
N VAL A 231 1.24 -1.78 3.41
CA VAL A 231 0.20 -1.36 2.47
C VAL A 231 0.72 -0.32 1.48
N GLU A 232 1.46 0.68 1.94
CA GLU A 232 2.11 1.68 1.08
C GLU A 232 3.01 1.04 0.02
N HIS A 233 3.84 0.07 0.40
CA HIS A 233 4.74 -0.60 -0.56
C HIS A 233 3.99 -1.52 -1.53
N ILE A 234 2.91 -2.17 -1.09
CA ILE A 234 2.01 -2.92 -1.98
C ILE A 234 1.35 -1.97 -2.99
N GLU A 235 0.88 -0.82 -2.55
CA GLU A 235 0.27 0.20 -3.42
C GLU A 235 1.26 0.78 -4.42
N ALA A 236 2.52 0.98 -4.01
CA ALA A 236 3.61 1.40 -4.88
C ALA A 236 3.94 0.33 -5.94
N ALA A 237 4.08 -0.94 -5.53
CA ALA A 237 4.30 -2.06 -6.45
C ALA A 237 3.12 -2.26 -7.42
N GLY A 238 1.91 -1.90 -6.99
CA GLY A 238 0.69 -1.96 -7.78
C GLY A 238 0.48 -0.80 -8.76
N ALA A 239 1.18 0.32 -8.60
CA ALA A 239 1.01 1.51 -9.44
C ALA A 239 1.18 1.23 -10.95
N PRO A 240 2.23 0.48 -11.40
CA PRO A 240 2.35 0.11 -12.81
C PRO A 240 1.18 -0.70 -13.35
N VAL A 241 0.56 -1.55 -12.51
CA VAL A 241 -0.59 -2.36 -12.90
C VAL A 241 -1.81 -1.47 -13.14
N ARG A 242 -2.11 -0.56 -12.22
CA ARG A 242 -3.22 0.40 -12.36
C ARG A 242 -3.04 1.29 -13.58
N TYR A 243 -1.83 1.85 -13.77
CA TYR A 243 -1.53 2.67 -14.94
C TYR A 243 -1.73 1.91 -16.25
N ARG A 244 -1.24 0.67 -16.34
CA ARG A 244 -1.47 -0.19 -17.53
C ARG A 244 -2.95 -0.49 -17.76
N ARG A 245 -3.73 -0.77 -16.71
CA ARG A 245 -5.19 -0.99 -16.82
C ARG A 245 -5.89 0.22 -17.44
N ILE A 246 -5.60 1.42 -16.95
CA ILE A 246 -6.17 2.67 -17.48
C ILE A 246 -5.76 2.88 -18.94
N ARG A 247 -4.47 2.73 -19.26
CA ARG A 247 -3.94 2.88 -20.63
C ARG A 247 -4.59 1.92 -21.61
N SER A 248 -4.67 0.64 -21.25
CA SER A 248 -5.31 -0.38 -22.09
C SER A 248 -6.80 -0.08 -22.29
N ALA A 249 -7.49 0.35 -21.24
CA ALA A 249 -8.89 0.69 -21.36
C ALA A 249 -9.13 1.94 -22.21
N ILE A 250 -8.29 2.97 -22.10
CA ILE A 250 -8.38 4.15 -22.98
C ILE A 250 -8.13 3.76 -24.45
N ALA A 251 -7.19 2.86 -24.71
CA ALA A 251 -6.96 2.36 -26.07
C ALA A 251 -8.20 1.62 -26.63
N GLU A 252 -8.81 0.77 -25.81
CA GLU A 252 -10.04 0.04 -26.15
C GLU A 252 -11.22 1.00 -26.37
N LEU A 253 -11.41 1.99 -25.50
CA LEU A 253 -12.47 2.99 -25.62
C LEU A 253 -12.29 3.87 -26.86
N ASN A 254 -11.06 4.25 -27.21
CA ASN A 254 -10.78 4.97 -28.47
C ASN A 254 -11.13 4.10 -29.69
N SER A 255 -10.74 2.82 -29.67
CA SER A 255 -11.11 1.89 -30.75
C SER A 255 -12.62 1.77 -30.90
N LEU A 256 -13.35 1.65 -29.78
CA LEU A 256 -14.81 1.61 -29.78
C LEU A 256 -15.42 2.91 -30.31
N ALA A 257 -14.90 4.07 -29.92
CA ALA A 257 -15.37 5.37 -30.39
C ALA A 257 -15.25 5.48 -31.92
N VAL A 258 -14.09 5.10 -32.48
CA VAL A 258 -13.85 5.13 -33.93
C VAL A 258 -14.76 4.13 -34.66
N GLN A 259 -14.83 2.88 -34.21
CA GLN A 259 -15.62 1.84 -34.88
C GLN A 259 -17.13 2.12 -34.87
N SER A 260 -17.62 2.79 -33.83
CA SER A 260 -19.04 3.14 -33.70
C SER A 260 -19.38 4.54 -34.20
N GLY A 261 -18.40 5.33 -34.65
CA GLY A 261 -18.61 6.74 -34.98
C GLY A 261 -19.10 7.57 -33.79
N ASN A 262 -18.81 7.15 -32.55
CA ASN A 262 -19.33 7.79 -31.35
C ASN A 262 -18.47 9.00 -30.96
N GLU A 263 -18.80 10.15 -31.55
CA GLU A 263 -18.13 11.43 -31.30
C GLU A 263 -18.21 11.85 -29.82
N ARG A 264 -19.29 11.52 -29.11
CA ARG A 264 -19.44 11.84 -27.68
C ARG A 264 -18.43 11.08 -26.82
N LEU A 265 -18.17 9.81 -27.15
CA LEU A 265 -17.15 9.02 -26.46
C LEU A 265 -15.75 9.54 -26.78
N ALA A 266 -15.48 9.91 -28.03
CA ALA A 266 -14.20 10.53 -28.42
C ALA A 266 -13.97 11.87 -27.69
N ALA A 267 -15.02 12.69 -27.58
CA ALA A 267 -14.98 13.95 -26.83
C ALA A 267 -14.73 13.71 -25.33
N PHE A 268 -15.42 12.73 -24.72
CA PHE A 268 -15.21 12.34 -23.33
C PHE A 268 -13.75 11.95 -23.06
N LEU A 269 -13.15 11.11 -23.91
CA LEU A 269 -11.76 10.68 -23.76
C LEU A 269 -10.73 11.81 -23.94
N SER A 270 -11.15 12.92 -24.55
CA SER A 270 -10.32 14.10 -24.80
C SER A 270 -10.47 15.19 -23.72
N THR A 271 -11.31 14.95 -22.70
CA THR A 271 -11.52 15.87 -21.59
C THR A 271 -10.26 16.04 -20.74
N ASP A 272 -10.12 17.22 -20.11
CA ASP A 272 -9.03 17.46 -19.18
C ASP A 272 -9.07 16.48 -18.01
N GLU A 273 -10.25 16.13 -17.50
CA GLU A 273 -10.44 15.15 -16.42
C GLU A 273 -9.85 13.78 -16.76
N THR A 274 -10.08 13.28 -17.98
CA THR A 274 -9.48 12.02 -18.45
C THR A 274 -7.95 12.15 -18.50
N VAL A 275 -7.43 13.24 -19.07
CA VAL A 275 -5.98 13.47 -19.16
C VAL A 275 -5.33 13.56 -17.78
N LEU A 276 -5.94 14.28 -16.84
CA LEU A 276 -5.45 14.44 -15.48
C LEU A 276 -5.50 13.13 -14.69
N SER A 277 -6.51 12.29 -14.94
CA SER A 277 -6.60 10.96 -14.33
C SER A 277 -5.47 10.04 -14.79
N VAL A 278 -5.11 10.07 -16.08
CA VAL A 278 -3.96 9.32 -16.60
C VAL A 278 -2.64 9.89 -16.06
N MET A 279 -2.51 11.23 -15.99
CA MET A 279 -1.36 11.87 -15.38
C MET A 279 -1.19 11.43 -13.92
N ALA A 280 -2.25 11.43 -13.11
CA ALA A 280 -2.18 11.02 -11.70
C ALA A 280 -1.67 9.57 -11.56
N ALA A 281 -2.18 8.64 -12.37
CA ALA A 281 -1.70 7.26 -12.38
C ALA A 281 -0.24 7.15 -12.87
N ALA A 282 0.20 8.02 -13.79
CA ALA A 282 1.59 8.07 -14.22
C ALA A 282 2.52 8.65 -13.15
N VAL A 283 2.06 9.65 -12.38
CA VAL A 283 2.77 10.21 -11.22
C VAL A 283 3.00 9.12 -10.17
N ASP A 284 1.99 8.32 -9.84
CA ASP A 284 2.14 7.20 -8.90
C ASP A 284 3.26 6.23 -9.31
N VAL A 285 3.36 5.91 -10.61
CA VAL A 285 4.39 4.99 -11.11
C VAL A 285 5.79 5.56 -10.91
N VAL A 286 6.02 6.81 -11.28
CA VAL A 286 7.35 7.42 -11.20
C VAL A 286 7.75 7.74 -9.76
N GLU A 287 6.80 8.11 -8.91
CA GLU A 287 7.03 8.33 -7.47
C GLU A 287 7.31 7.01 -6.74
N ALA A 288 6.59 5.93 -7.08
CA ALA A 288 6.90 4.59 -6.57
C ALA A 288 8.32 4.11 -6.96
N ALA A 289 8.85 4.60 -8.08
CA ALA A 289 10.23 4.36 -8.50
C ALA A 289 11.26 5.34 -7.89
N GLY A 290 10.81 6.26 -7.03
CA GLY A 290 11.66 7.23 -6.32
C GLY A 290 11.90 8.55 -7.05
N ALA A 291 11.25 8.81 -8.19
CA ALA A 291 11.28 10.14 -8.79
C ALA A 291 10.38 11.11 -8.02
N THR A 292 10.67 12.41 -8.07
CA THR A 292 9.82 13.44 -7.46
C THR A 292 9.12 14.25 -8.54
N VAL A 293 7.81 14.43 -8.40
CA VAL A 293 7.03 15.29 -9.28
C VAL A 293 6.75 16.61 -8.56
N ASP A 294 7.12 17.74 -9.19
CA ASP A 294 6.81 19.08 -8.67
C ASP A 294 5.30 19.22 -8.39
N ARG A 295 4.95 19.59 -7.16
CA ARG A 295 3.57 19.75 -6.69
C ARG A 295 3.04 21.19 -6.85
N GLY A 296 3.87 22.11 -7.35
CA GLY A 296 3.45 23.48 -7.62
C GLY A 296 2.23 23.55 -8.56
N ASP A 297 1.32 24.48 -8.26
CA ASP A 297 0.02 24.64 -8.91
C ASP A 297 -0.13 25.99 -9.64
N ASP A 298 0.99 26.67 -9.87
CA ASP A 298 1.03 27.87 -10.70
C ASP A 298 1.40 27.54 -12.16
N ALA A 299 1.09 28.47 -13.08
CA ALA A 299 1.38 28.31 -14.50
C ALA A 299 2.86 28.01 -14.79
N ALA A 300 3.79 28.62 -14.04
CA ALA A 300 5.22 28.39 -14.22
C ALA A 300 5.63 26.98 -13.74
N ALA A 301 5.05 26.49 -12.65
CA ALA A 301 5.23 25.13 -12.16
C ALA A 301 4.72 24.09 -13.16
N HIS A 302 3.53 24.31 -13.72
CA HIS A 302 2.98 23.44 -14.76
C HIS A 302 3.87 23.40 -16.01
N LEU A 303 4.37 24.56 -16.47
CA LEU A 303 5.27 24.61 -17.61
C LEU A 303 6.62 23.91 -17.33
N ARG A 304 7.25 24.18 -16.18
CA ARG A 304 8.50 23.52 -15.77
C ARG A 304 8.31 22.00 -15.70
N ARG A 305 7.22 21.54 -15.09
CA ARG A 305 6.86 20.12 -15.00
C ARG A 305 6.68 19.51 -16.39
N ALA A 306 5.95 20.18 -17.28
CA ALA A 306 5.75 19.72 -18.65
C ALA A 306 7.06 19.55 -19.42
N VAL A 307 7.95 20.55 -19.36
CA VAL A 307 9.26 20.51 -20.04
C VAL A 307 10.14 19.40 -19.47
N HIS A 308 10.22 19.28 -18.14
CA HIS A 308 11.01 18.25 -17.47
C HIS A 308 10.57 16.85 -17.89
N TRP A 309 9.28 16.54 -17.77
CA TRP A 309 8.77 15.20 -18.05
C TRP A 309 8.78 14.85 -19.54
N ARG A 310 8.69 15.86 -20.42
CA ARG A 310 8.91 15.67 -21.87
C ARG A 310 10.36 15.31 -22.20
N ARG A 311 11.33 15.86 -21.47
CA ARG A 311 12.74 15.47 -21.60
C ARG A 311 12.97 14.07 -21.03
N TYR A 312 12.41 13.80 -19.84
CA TYR A 312 12.45 12.49 -19.21
C TYR A 312 11.91 11.38 -20.12
N SER A 313 10.76 11.61 -20.76
CA SER A 313 10.13 10.64 -21.67
C SER A 313 10.94 10.33 -22.93
N ARG A 314 11.92 11.18 -23.26
CA ARG A 314 12.85 11.01 -24.38
C ARG A 314 14.23 10.53 -23.95
N GLY A 315 14.47 10.39 -22.65
CA GLY A 315 15.72 9.92 -22.07
C GLY A 315 15.87 8.39 -22.13
N PRO A 316 16.98 7.87 -21.59
CA PRO A 316 17.29 6.44 -21.55
C PRO A 316 16.52 5.72 -20.43
N VAL A 317 15.19 5.84 -20.44
CA VAL A 317 14.29 5.14 -19.52
C VAL A 317 13.50 4.07 -20.26
N ASP A 318 12.95 3.09 -19.55
CA ASP A 318 12.17 2.02 -20.17
C ASP A 318 10.86 2.52 -20.80
N ALA A 319 10.14 1.64 -21.52
CA ALA A 319 8.91 2.01 -22.21
C ALA A 319 7.78 2.49 -21.27
N LEU A 320 7.72 1.95 -20.04
CA LEU A 320 6.73 2.33 -19.04
C LEU A 320 6.99 3.77 -18.58
N HIS A 321 8.22 4.07 -18.18
CA HIS A 321 8.66 5.39 -17.75
C HIS A 321 8.56 6.44 -18.87
N ARG A 322 8.84 6.05 -20.13
CA ARG A 322 8.60 6.93 -21.28
C ARG A 322 7.12 7.30 -21.43
N SER A 323 6.24 6.32 -21.27
CA SER A 323 4.79 6.54 -21.36
C SER A 323 4.31 7.43 -20.20
N CYS A 324 4.78 7.15 -18.98
CA CYS A 324 4.45 7.96 -17.81
C CYS A 324 4.91 9.42 -17.99
N GLY A 325 6.15 9.65 -18.41
CA GLY A 325 6.66 11.00 -18.65
C GLY A 325 5.88 11.76 -19.73
N ALA A 326 5.43 11.07 -20.78
CA ALA A 326 4.60 11.67 -21.82
C ALA A 326 3.20 12.07 -21.29
N ASP A 327 2.58 11.22 -20.47
CA ASP A 327 1.27 11.50 -19.88
C ASP A 327 1.35 12.59 -18.79
N ILE A 328 2.41 12.64 -17.98
CA ILE A 328 2.66 13.73 -17.02
C ILE A 328 2.88 15.05 -17.74
N ALA A 329 3.66 15.06 -18.82
CA ALA A 329 3.87 16.26 -19.62
C ALA A 329 2.55 16.75 -20.23
N ARG A 330 1.74 15.83 -20.77
CA ARG A 330 0.42 16.15 -21.35
C ARG A 330 -0.53 16.74 -20.31
N GLY A 331 -0.67 16.12 -19.13
CA GLY A 331 -1.54 16.63 -18.08
C GLY A 331 -1.06 17.99 -17.54
N SER A 332 0.25 18.19 -17.42
CA SER A 332 0.81 19.48 -17.01
C SER A 332 0.50 20.60 -18.02
N LEU A 333 0.50 20.30 -19.33
CA LEU A 333 0.08 21.26 -20.36
C LEU A 333 -1.44 21.54 -20.33
N ARG A 334 -2.27 20.59 -19.90
CA ARG A 334 -3.71 20.85 -19.70
C ARG A 334 -3.96 21.80 -18.53
N LEU A 335 -3.21 21.64 -17.44
CA LEU A 335 -3.30 22.51 -16.26
C LEU A 335 -2.83 23.93 -16.53
N LEU A 336 -1.86 24.13 -17.45
CA LEU A 336 -1.43 25.45 -17.88
C LEU A 336 -2.59 26.28 -18.49
N GLY A 337 -3.60 25.60 -19.05
CA GLY A 337 -4.74 26.23 -19.72
C GLY A 337 -4.34 26.98 -21.01
N PRO A 338 -5.32 27.59 -21.72
CA PRO A 338 -5.00 28.57 -22.75
C PRO A 338 -4.25 29.74 -22.10
N ALA A 339 -3.10 30.11 -22.67
CA ALA A 339 -2.48 31.39 -22.36
C ALA A 339 -3.55 32.49 -22.56
N ARG A 340 -3.85 33.24 -21.51
CA ARG A 340 -4.74 34.41 -21.60
C ARG A 340 -4.14 35.45 -22.54
#